data_AF-A0A930A1G3-F1
#
_entry.id   AF-A0A930A1G3-F1
#
_cell.length_a   1.000
_cell.length_b   1.000
_cell.length_c   1.000
_cell.angle_alpha   90.00
_cell.angle_beta   90.00
_cell.angle_gamma   90.00
#
_symmetry.space_group_name_H-M   'P 1'
#
loop_
_entity.id
_entity.type
_entity.pdbx_description
1 polymer ?
#
loop_
_entity_poly.entity_id
_entity_poly.type
_entity_poly.pdbx_seq_one_letter_code
_entity_poly.pdbx_strand_id
1 'polypeptide(L)'
;MNYEDPYREDLQVVDRELRNHYEYRRQLEAVNERIAEIDAQLTSIGSPRIMSPEEAKYQKGTRIYSDVNMLELFQEQDQLIKQKQDLLYLISRVQVKLNKLDEADTLLIEQRYKYKKTLRELAQNMYNGKSTMSRRLDDILLKLI
;
A
#
# COMPACT_ATOMS: atom_id res chain seq x y z
N MET A 1 -30.79 -22.92 19.97
CA MET A 1 -30.78 -21.45 20.12
C MET A 1 -29.71 -20.92 19.19
N ASN A 2 -30.09 -20.26 18.09
CA ASN A 2 -29.14 -19.49 17.28
C ASN A 2 -28.82 -18.23 18.08
N TYR A 3 -27.73 -18.26 18.84
CA TYR A 3 -27.12 -17.03 19.33
C TYR A 3 -26.48 -16.36 18.11
N GLU A 4 -27.23 -15.47 17.45
CA GLU A 4 -26.62 -14.55 16.51
C GLU A 4 -25.68 -13.65 17.32
N ASP A 5 -24.39 -13.86 17.15
CA ASP A 5 -23.36 -12.99 17.70
C ASP A 5 -23.61 -11.57 17.13
N PRO A 6 -23.97 -10.59 17.99
CA PRO A 6 -24.38 -9.27 17.54
C PRO A 6 -23.27 -8.51 16.82
N TYR A 7 -22.01 -8.95 16.94
CA TYR A 7 -20.86 -8.32 16.31
C TYR A 7 -20.39 -9.03 15.03
N ARG A 8 -21.11 -10.06 14.59
CA ARG A 8 -20.67 -10.91 13.46
C ARG A 8 -20.53 -10.15 12.14
N GLU A 9 -21.34 -9.13 11.92
CA GLU A 9 -21.24 -8.28 10.73
C GLU A 9 -20.04 -7.34 10.83
N ASP A 10 -19.89 -6.63 11.95
CA ASP A 10 -18.78 -5.71 12.18
C ASP A 10 -17.42 -6.42 12.11
N LEU A 11 -17.32 -7.61 12.69
CA LEU A 11 -16.12 -8.45 12.62
C LEU A 11 -15.76 -8.82 11.17
N GLN A 12 -16.76 -9.08 10.31
CA GLN A 12 -16.51 -9.34 8.89
C GLN A 12 -16.05 -8.09 8.14
N VAL A 13 -16.56 -6.91 8.51
CA VAL A 13 -16.11 -5.64 7.93
C VAL A 13 -14.64 -5.41 8.27
N VAL A 14 -14.28 -5.53 9.55
CA VAL A 14 -12.89 -5.36 10.00
C VAL A 14 -11.97 -6.41 9.36
N ASP A 15 -12.39 -7.68 9.26
CA ASP A 15 -11.60 -8.72 8.58
C ASP A 15 -11.29 -8.35 7.12
N ARG A 16 -12.26 -7.79 6.40
CA ARG A 16 -12.07 -7.33 5.01
C ARG A 16 -11.16 -6.11 4.94
N GLU A 17 -11.37 -5.12 5.81
CA GLU A 17 -10.52 -3.93 5.87
C GLU A 17 -9.05 -4.29 6.13
N LEU A 18 -8.78 -5.25 7.03
CA LEU A 18 -7.43 -5.72 7.33
C LEU A 18 -6.78 -6.47 6.16
N ARG A 19 -7.53 -7.31 5.43
CA ARG A 19 -7.02 -7.95 4.21
C ARG A 19 -6.63 -6.91 3.17
N ASN A 20 -7.52 -5.95 2.94
CA ASN A 20 -7.30 -4.90 1.95
C ASN A 20 -6.16 -3.97 2.35
N HIS A 21 -5.96 -3.68 3.64
CA HIS A 21 -4.87 -2.81 4.12
C HIS A 21 -3.48 -3.28 3.64
N TYR A 22 -3.17 -4.57 3.75
CA TYR A 22 -1.87 -5.09 3.30
C TYR A 22 -1.77 -5.11 1.77
N GLU A 23 -2.89 -5.26 1.06
CA GLU A 23 -2.93 -5.13 -0.40
C GLU A 23 -2.69 -3.68 -0.83
N TYR A 24 -3.31 -2.70 -0.17
CA TYR A 24 -3.09 -1.27 -0.42
C TYR A 24 -1.64 -0.88 -0.16
N ARG A 25 -1.00 -1.40 0.89
CA ARG A 25 0.43 -1.16 1.14
C ARG A 25 1.31 -1.68 0.00
N ARG A 26 1.02 -2.87 -0.52
CA ARG A 26 1.74 -3.42 -1.68
C ARG A 26 1.50 -2.59 -2.95
N GLN A 27 0.27 -2.16 -3.18
CA GLN A 27 -0.05 -1.27 -4.31
C GLN A 27 0.67 0.07 -4.19
N LEU A 28 0.78 0.61 -2.97
CA LEU A 28 1.51 1.85 -2.70
C LEU A 28 3.00 1.71 -3.03
N GLU A 29 3.63 0.58 -2.70
CA GLU A 29 5.01 0.27 -3.10
C GLU A 29 5.16 0.28 -4.62
N ALA A 30 4.30 -0.45 -5.35
CA ALA A 30 4.33 -0.50 -6.81
C ALA A 30 4.09 0.89 -7.47
N VAL A 31 3.17 1.69 -6.92
CA VAL A 31 2.92 3.06 -7.39
C VAL A 31 4.14 3.95 -7.16
N ASN A 32 4.81 3.85 -6.01
CA ASN A 32 6.03 4.61 -5.74
C ASN A 32 7.18 4.21 -6.66
N GLU A 33 7.37 2.91 -6.90
CA GLU A 33 8.36 2.39 -7.85
C GLU A 33 8.09 2.96 -9.25
N ARG A 34 6.84 2.92 -9.71
CA ARG A 34 6.47 3.44 -11.02
C ARG A 34 6.68 4.96 -11.14
N ILE A 35 6.34 5.73 -10.11
CA ILE A 35 6.62 7.18 -10.09
C ILE A 35 8.13 7.43 -10.21
N ALA A 36 8.95 6.68 -9.47
CA ALA A 36 10.41 6.83 -9.52
C ALA A 36 11.00 6.45 -10.89
N GLU A 37 10.44 5.43 -11.56
CA GLU A 37 10.80 5.11 -12.95
C GLU A 37 10.48 6.27 -13.91
N ILE A 38 9.29 6.87 -13.79
CA ILE A 38 8.89 8.00 -14.62
C ILE A 38 9.83 9.20 -14.36
N ASP A 39 10.10 9.51 -13.10
CA ASP A 39 11.04 10.59 -12.73
C ASP A 39 12.44 10.37 -13.32
N ALA A 40 12.92 9.12 -13.32
CA ALA A 40 14.20 8.77 -13.92
C ALA A 40 14.18 8.95 -15.45
N GLN A 41 13.09 8.59 -16.12
CA GLN A 41 12.93 8.78 -17.57
C GLN A 41 12.87 10.26 -17.94
N LEU A 42 12.08 11.06 -17.21
CA LEU A 42 11.99 12.52 -17.41
C LEU A 42 13.32 13.23 -17.14
N THR A 43 14.08 12.79 -16.12
CA THR A 43 15.40 13.35 -15.79
C THR A 43 16.48 12.95 -16.80
N SER A 44 16.39 11.75 -17.37
CA SER A 44 17.33 11.22 -18.36
C SER A 44 17.23 11.93 -19.72
N ILE A 45 16.12 12.61 -19.99
CA ILE A 45 15.92 13.48 -21.17
C ILE A 45 16.57 14.86 -20.96
N GLY A 46 17.68 14.89 -20.21
CA GLY A 46 18.34 16.10 -19.73
C GLY A 46 18.53 17.17 -20.80
N SER A 47 18.53 18.44 -20.35
CA SER A 47 18.72 19.58 -21.24
C SER A 47 19.93 19.37 -22.15
N PRO A 48 19.84 19.77 -23.42
CA PRO A 48 20.94 19.66 -24.37
C PRO A 48 22.22 20.23 -23.75
N ARG A 49 23.35 19.51 -23.83
CA ARG A 49 24.62 20.05 -23.35
C ARG A 49 24.93 21.33 -24.12
N ILE A 50 24.88 22.47 -23.44
CA ILE A 50 25.39 23.74 -23.97
C ILE A 50 26.90 23.72 -23.74
N MET A 51 27.67 23.46 -24.81
CA MET A 51 29.14 23.45 -24.71
C MET A 51 29.72 24.87 -24.56
N SER A 52 29.03 25.92 -25.03
CA SER A 52 29.47 27.32 -24.87
C SER A 52 28.34 28.38 -25.01
N PRO A 53 28.51 29.61 -24.47
CA PRO A 53 27.56 30.71 -24.63
C PRO A 53 27.40 31.22 -26.07
N GLU A 54 28.41 31.02 -26.92
CA GLU A 54 28.34 31.39 -28.34
C GLU A 54 27.51 30.39 -29.15
N GLU A 55 27.62 29.08 -28.88
CA GLU A 55 26.76 28.05 -29.51
C GLU A 55 25.28 28.17 -29.09
N ALA A 56 25.02 28.57 -27.84
CA ALA A 56 23.66 28.75 -27.34
C ALA A 56 22.84 29.78 -28.14
N LYS A 57 23.50 30.83 -28.67
CA LYS A 57 22.85 31.87 -29.49
C LYS A 57 22.34 31.35 -30.84
N TYR A 58 22.94 30.27 -31.36
CA TYR A 58 22.59 29.69 -32.66
C TYR A 58 21.79 28.38 -32.54
N GLN A 59 21.55 27.90 -31.31
CA GLN A 59 20.74 26.72 -31.05
C GLN A 59 19.25 27.04 -31.27
N LYS A 60 18.82 27.04 -32.54
CA LYS A 60 17.39 27.20 -32.89
C LYS A 60 16.65 25.89 -32.67
N GLY A 61 15.82 25.87 -31.62
CA GLY A 61 14.85 24.81 -31.35
C GLY A 61 15.51 23.46 -31.15
N THR A 62 15.97 23.17 -29.93
CA THR A 62 16.60 21.88 -29.68
C THR A 62 15.57 20.78 -29.83
N ARG A 63 15.68 20.02 -30.91
CA ARG A 63 14.79 18.94 -31.25
C ARG A 63 15.19 17.75 -30.38
N ILE A 64 14.52 17.62 -29.25
CA ILE A 64 14.66 16.46 -28.37
C ILE A 64 14.01 15.28 -29.10
N TYR A 65 14.79 14.54 -29.87
CA TYR A 65 14.38 13.22 -30.37
C TYR A 65 14.55 12.23 -29.22
N SER A 66 13.67 12.29 -28.23
CA SER A 66 13.49 11.19 -27.30
C SER A 66 12.39 10.29 -27.85
N ASP A 67 12.64 9.00 -28.01
CA ASP A 67 11.60 7.99 -28.28
C ASP A 67 10.57 7.88 -27.11
N VAL A 68 10.76 8.70 -26.07
CA VAL A 68 9.93 8.81 -24.88
C VAL A 68 8.84 9.85 -25.10
N ASN A 69 7.59 9.43 -24.96
CA ASN A 69 6.43 10.32 -24.99
C ASN A 69 6.27 11.04 -23.65
N MET A 70 6.94 12.18 -23.52
CA MET A 70 6.93 13.03 -22.31
C MET A 70 5.51 13.37 -21.83
N LEU A 71 4.59 13.65 -22.76
CA LEU A 71 3.22 14.04 -22.40
C LEU A 71 2.47 12.87 -21.74
N GLU A 72 2.62 11.66 -22.27
CA GLU A 72 2.03 10.46 -21.67
C GLU A 72 2.62 10.16 -20.29
N LEU A 73 3.95 10.32 -20.13
CA LEU A 73 4.60 10.14 -18.83
C LEU A 73 4.09 11.12 -17.76
N PHE A 74 3.93 12.40 -18.10
CA PHE A 74 3.36 13.38 -17.16
C PHE A 74 1.91 13.04 -16.81
N GLN A 75 1.09 12.63 -17.78
CA GLN A 75 -0.29 12.22 -17.53
C GLN A 75 -0.37 10.97 -16.65
N GLU A 76 0.49 9.97 -16.89
CA GLU A 76 0.59 8.77 -16.06
C GLU A 76 1.02 9.14 -14.63
N GLN A 77 2.04 9.98 -14.49
CA GLN A 77 2.52 10.45 -13.19
C GLN A 77 1.42 11.17 -12.39
N ASP A 78 0.65 12.06 -13.03
CA ASP A 78 -0.46 12.75 -12.38
C ASP A 78 -1.54 11.79 -11.86
N GLN A 79 -1.85 10.73 -12.63
CA GLN A 79 -2.79 9.69 -12.22
C GLN A 79 -2.23 8.88 -11.03
N LEU A 80 -0.96 8.49 -11.09
CA LEU A 80 -0.28 7.75 -10.03
C LEU A 80 -0.18 8.57 -8.74
N ILE A 81 0.02 9.88 -8.81
CA ILE A 81 0.03 10.77 -7.63
C ILE A 81 -1.34 10.79 -6.95
N LYS A 82 -2.44 10.86 -7.72
CA LYS A 82 -3.80 10.77 -7.17
C LYS A 82 -4.04 9.41 -6.52
N GLN A 83 -3.71 8.33 -7.24
CA GLN A 83 -3.84 6.97 -6.71
C GLN A 83 -3.03 6.79 -5.42
N LYS A 84 -1.81 7.34 -5.34
CA LYS A 84 -0.97 7.33 -4.14
C LYS A 84 -1.66 8.01 -2.96
N GLN A 85 -2.28 9.18 -3.17
CA GLN A 85 -3.00 9.89 -2.12
C GLN A 85 -4.20 9.08 -1.60
N ASP A 86 -4.97 8.48 -2.50
CA ASP A 86 -6.11 7.62 -2.13
C ASP A 86 -5.66 6.40 -1.33
N LEU A 87 -4.59 5.73 -1.77
CA LEU A 87 -4.01 4.58 -1.06
C LEU A 87 -3.53 4.97 0.35
N LEU A 88 -2.84 6.11 0.48
CA LEU A 88 -2.39 6.62 1.79
C LEU A 88 -3.56 6.89 2.73
N TYR A 89 -4.65 7.47 2.21
CA TYR A 89 -5.87 7.68 2.99
C TYR A 89 -6.45 6.35 3.50
N LEU A 90 -6.61 5.35 2.63
CA LEU A 90 -7.16 4.04 3.00
C LEU A 90 -6.26 3.30 4.01
N ILE A 91 -4.94 3.35 3.81
CA ILE A 91 -3.96 2.75 4.72
C ILE A 91 -4.02 3.44 6.08
N SER A 92 -4.02 4.78 6.12
CA SER A 92 -4.02 5.54 7.37
C SER A 92 -5.26 5.26 8.23
N ARG A 93 -6.44 5.13 7.60
CA ARG A 93 -7.68 4.80 8.30
C ARG A 93 -7.61 3.48 9.05
N VAL A 94 -7.03 2.45 8.45
CA VAL A 94 -6.85 1.15 9.12
C VAL A 94 -5.71 1.21 10.13
N GLN A 95 -4.62 1.94 9.84
CA GLN A 95 -3.50 2.10 10.75
C GLN A 95 -3.93 2.72 12.09
N VAL A 96 -4.83 3.71 12.08
CA VAL A 96 -5.38 4.30 13.31
C VAL A 96 -6.09 3.25 14.18
N LYS A 97 -6.79 2.28 13.56
CA LYS A 97 -7.40 1.17 14.31
C LYS A 97 -6.33 0.23 14.88
N LEU A 98 -5.34 -0.14 14.07
CA LEU A 98 -4.24 -1.01 14.48
C LEU A 98 -3.44 -0.43 15.64
N ASN A 99 -3.30 0.90 15.73
CA ASN A 99 -2.61 1.58 16.83
C ASN A 99 -3.30 1.39 18.20
N LYS A 100 -4.54 0.87 18.25
CA LYS A 100 -5.22 0.48 19.51
C LYS A 100 -4.68 -0.83 20.10
N LEU A 101 -3.96 -1.63 19.32
CA LEU A 101 -3.49 -2.95 19.72
C LEU A 101 -2.15 -2.87 20.46
N ASP A 102 -1.92 -3.83 21.35
CA ASP A 102 -0.58 -4.06 21.90
C ASP A 102 0.33 -4.79 20.90
N GLU A 103 1.60 -4.94 21.24
CA GLU A 103 2.60 -5.57 20.37
C GLU A 103 2.26 -7.04 20.03
N ALA A 104 1.74 -7.79 21.01
CA ALA A 104 1.40 -9.20 20.85
C ALA A 104 0.19 -9.38 19.90
N ASP A 105 -0.84 -8.57 20.09
CA ASP A 105 -2.03 -8.57 19.23
C ASP A 105 -1.68 -8.07 17.82
N THR A 106 -0.82 -7.06 17.70
CA THR A 106 -0.31 -6.55 16.41
C THR A 106 0.43 -7.65 15.64
N LEU A 107 1.35 -8.36 16.30
CA LEU A 107 2.08 -9.47 15.69
C LEU A 107 1.12 -10.55 15.19
N LEU A 108 0.10 -10.89 15.97
CA LEU A 108 -0.88 -11.90 15.58
C LEU A 108 -1.69 -11.50 14.35
N ILE A 109 -2.09 -10.23 14.27
CA ILE A 109 -2.74 -9.64 13.09
C ILE A 109 -1.82 -9.68 11.87
N GLU A 110 -0.55 -9.32 12.01
CA GLU A 110 0.40 -9.43 10.90
C GLU A 110 0.55 -10.88 10.40
N GLN A 111 0.73 -11.84 11.30
CA GLN A 111 0.83 -13.26 10.94
C GLN A 111 -0.43 -13.73 10.18
N ARG A 112 -1.62 -13.29 10.62
CA ARG A 112 -2.88 -13.67 9.99
C ARG A 112 -3.09 -13.01 8.62
N TYR A 113 -2.92 -11.69 8.52
CA TYR A 113 -3.38 -10.91 7.37
C TYR A 113 -2.26 -10.57 6.37
N LYS A 114 -1.06 -10.24 6.86
CA LYS A 114 0.11 -9.96 6.01
C LYS A 114 0.68 -11.25 5.43
N TYR A 115 0.90 -12.23 6.30
CA TYR A 115 1.52 -13.52 5.92
C TYR A 115 0.51 -14.61 5.58
N LYS A 116 -0.80 -14.30 5.65
CA LYS A 116 -1.91 -15.20 5.28
C LYS A 116 -1.90 -16.55 6.02
N LYS A 117 -1.33 -16.61 7.23
CA LYS A 117 -1.32 -17.85 8.02
C LYS A 117 -2.74 -18.27 8.39
N THR A 118 -2.98 -19.56 8.32
CA THR A 118 -4.23 -20.20 8.74
C THR A 118 -4.33 -20.26 10.26
N LEU A 119 -5.56 -20.34 10.79
CA LEU A 119 -5.77 -20.52 12.23
C LEU A 119 -5.06 -21.78 12.79
N ARG A 120 -4.86 -22.81 11.96
CA ARG A 120 -4.15 -24.02 12.35
C ARG A 120 -2.66 -23.74 12.53
N GLU A 121 -2.03 -23.02 11.61
CA GLU A 121 -0.61 -22.64 11.71
C GLU A 121 -0.36 -21.65 12.85
N LEU A 122 -1.31 -20.75 13.11
CA LEU A 122 -1.22 -19.85 14.26
C LEU A 122 -1.35 -20.60 15.59
N ALA A 123 -2.27 -21.57 15.67
CA ALA A 123 -2.45 -22.37 16.88
C ALA A 123 -1.23 -23.24 17.22
N GLN A 124 -0.54 -23.80 16.20
CA GLN A 124 0.60 -24.71 16.40
C GLN A 124 1.78 -24.12 17.20
N ASN A 125 1.90 -22.79 17.30
CA ASN A 125 3.02 -22.13 17.97
C ASN A 125 2.69 -21.51 19.34
N MET A 126 1.42 -21.25 19.65
CA MET A 126 1.06 -20.40 20.80
C MET A 126 -0.24 -20.77 21.54
N TYR A 127 -1.15 -21.58 20.96
CA TYR A 127 -2.49 -21.76 21.53
C TYR A 127 -2.95 -23.22 21.50
N ASN A 128 -3.53 -23.67 22.63
CA ASN A 128 -3.98 -25.05 22.91
C ASN A 128 -5.01 -25.65 21.92
N GLY A 129 -5.37 -24.95 20.83
CA GLY A 129 -6.25 -25.44 19.78
C GLY A 129 -6.77 -24.34 18.82
N LYS A 130 -7.29 -24.76 17.67
CA LYS A 130 -7.87 -23.88 16.63
C LYS A 130 -9.02 -23.01 17.16
N SER A 131 -9.88 -23.56 18.01
CA SER A 131 -11.03 -22.85 18.59
C SER A 131 -10.59 -21.73 19.52
N THR A 132 -9.58 -21.98 20.36
CA THR A 132 -8.98 -20.97 21.24
C THR A 132 -8.33 -19.84 20.43
N MET A 133 -7.62 -20.19 19.35
CA MET A 133 -7.06 -19.20 18.43
C MET A 133 -8.17 -18.38 17.75
N SER A 134 -9.26 -19.01 17.28
CA SER A 134 -10.39 -18.28 16.69
C SER A 134 -10.95 -17.23 17.65
N ARG A 135 -11.26 -17.63 18.89
CA ARG A 135 -11.79 -16.70 19.90
C ARG A 135 -10.82 -15.56 20.20
N ARG A 136 -9.53 -15.87 20.33
CA ARG A 136 -8.51 -14.83 20.55
C ARG A 136 -8.44 -13.86 19.38
N LEU A 137 -8.57 -14.34 18.14
CA LEU A 137 -8.63 -13.47 16.97
C LEU A 137 -9.88 -12.58 17.04
N ASP A 138 -11.05 -13.15 17.33
CA ASP A 138 -12.30 -12.40 17.45
C ASP A 138 -12.20 -11.33 18.54
N ASP A 139 -11.63 -11.65 19.71
CA ASP A 139 -11.39 -10.70 20.81
C ASP A 139 -10.49 -9.52 20.37
N ILE A 140 -9.47 -9.78 19.55
CA ILE A 140 -8.58 -8.74 19.01
C ILE A 140 -9.33 -7.88 17.98
N LEU A 141 -10.09 -8.50 17.09
CA LEU A 141 -10.88 -7.79 16.08
C LEU A 141 -11.94 -6.89 16.73
N LEU A 142 -12.55 -7.32 17.84
CA LEU A 142 -13.48 -6.49 18.62
C LEU A 142 -12.84 -5.20 19.15
N LYS A 143 -11.53 -5.20 19.46
CA LYS A 143 -10.81 -3.98 19.89
C LYS A 143 -10.65 -2.95 18.77
N LEU A 144 -10.77 -3.38 17.51
CA LEU A 144 -10.59 -2.54 16.33
C LEU A 144 -11.86 -1.81 15.90
N ILE A 145 -13.02 -2.28 16.37
CA ILE A 145 -14.31 -1.59 16.27
C ILE A 145 -14.24 -0.32 17.13
#